data_AF-A0A937VMB1-F1
#
_entry.id   AF-A0A937VMB1-F1
#
_cell.length_a   1.000
_cell.length_b   1.000
_cell.length_c   1.000
_cell.angle_alpha   90.00
_cell.angle_beta   90.00
_cell.angle_gamma   90.00
#
_symmetry.space_group_name_H-M   'P 1'
#
loop_
_entity.id
_entity.type
_entity.pdbx_description
1 polymer ?
#
loop_
_entity_poly.entity_id
_entity_poly.type
_entity_poly.pdbx_seq_one_letter_code
_entity_poly.pdbx_strand_id
1 'polypeptide(L)'
;MKLILVRHGETAWNAERKIQGGGSDIELSETGLRQAMNLGQSLRSVKLSAIYSSPLKRALVTAESIAWHHGLQVKVEPALREMEVGELEGLSLVELGKNFSKFLVEWRDGEGAGKLPGGESLVDLSNRVWPAVQYMLSNNKQGEIAVVSHYFVTVTIICKALGLPLGHIQRIRVQPSSKTVLDFSGNRPVLVSLGDTCHLKEV
;
A
#
# COMPACT_ATOMS: atom_id res chain seq x y z
N MET A 1 11.99 -13.94 7.78
CA MET A 1 11.28 -13.87 6.49
C MET A 1 10.95 -12.43 6.26
N LYS A 2 11.25 -11.88 5.09
CA LYS A 2 10.91 -10.49 4.81
C LYS A 2 9.62 -10.36 4.02
N LEU A 3 8.85 -9.36 4.40
CA LEU A 3 7.67 -8.86 3.71
C LEU A 3 8.05 -7.53 3.05
N ILE A 4 8.03 -7.50 1.72
CA ILE A 4 8.26 -6.32 0.91
C ILE A 4 6.90 -5.72 0.55
N LEU A 5 6.52 -4.66 1.24
CA LEU A 5 5.32 -3.88 0.95
C LEU A 5 5.62 -2.89 -0.16
N VAL A 6 4.80 -2.91 -1.20
CA VAL A 6 4.91 -2.02 -2.35
C VAL A 6 3.63 -1.21 -2.47
N ARG A 7 3.75 0.11 -2.59
CA ARG A 7 2.65 0.94 -3.07
C ARG A 7 2.64 0.92 -4.59
N HIS A 8 1.48 0.80 -5.21
CA HIS A 8 1.32 0.88 -6.67
C HIS A 8 2.02 2.11 -7.29
N GLY A 9 2.36 2.02 -8.58
CA GLY A 9 2.90 3.15 -9.35
C GLY A 9 1.93 4.33 -9.48
N GLU A 10 2.41 5.48 -9.92
CA GLU A 10 1.62 6.69 -10.07
C GLU A 10 0.43 6.54 -11.03
N THR A 11 -0.75 6.99 -10.62
CA THR A 11 -1.93 7.17 -11.49
C THR A 11 -2.14 8.64 -11.83
N ALA A 12 -3.01 8.95 -12.80
CA ALA A 12 -3.40 10.32 -13.11
C ALA A 12 -3.93 11.08 -11.86
N TRP A 13 -4.71 10.42 -11.02
CA TRP A 13 -5.23 11.02 -9.79
C TRP A 13 -4.13 11.28 -8.74
N ASN A 14 -3.01 10.55 -8.76
CA ASN A 14 -1.87 10.91 -7.92
C ASN A 14 -1.23 12.21 -8.39
N ALA A 15 -1.01 12.36 -9.71
CA ALA A 15 -0.45 13.57 -10.30
C ALA A 15 -1.36 14.80 -10.04
N GLU A 16 -2.68 14.61 -10.14
CA GLU A 16 -3.69 15.63 -9.86
C GLU A 16 -3.95 15.87 -8.35
N ARG A 17 -3.30 15.11 -7.46
CA ARG A 17 -3.52 15.16 -6.00
C ARG A 17 -4.98 14.95 -5.58
N LYS A 18 -5.66 14.02 -6.25
CA LYS A 18 -7.00 13.53 -5.91
C LYS A 18 -6.92 12.32 -5.00
N ILE A 19 -7.90 12.19 -4.10
CA ILE A 19 -8.03 11.04 -3.22
C ILE A 19 -8.49 9.82 -4.02
N GLN A 20 -7.76 8.72 -3.86
CA GLN A 20 -8.09 7.42 -4.44
C GLN A 20 -8.36 6.45 -3.31
N GLY A 21 -9.53 5.83 -3.32
CA GLY A 21 -9.91 4.78 -2.39
C GLY A 21 -10.03 3.43 -3.08
N GLY A 22 -10.76 2.54 -2.41
CA GLY A 22 -11.17 1.26 -2.95
C GLY A 22 -12.25 1.37 -4.02
N GLY A 23 -13.07 2.42 -4.05
CA GLY A 23 -14.21 2.51 -4.97
C GLY A 23 -13.84 2.80 -6.43
N SER A 24 -12.70 3.45 -6.68
CA SER A 24 -12.19 3.76 -8.03
C SER A 24 -11.07 2.84 -8.48
N ASP A 25 -11.12 2.40 -9.74
CA ASP A 25 -10.11 1.52 -10.35
C ASP A 25 -9.31 2.23 -11.45
N ILE A 26 -8.63 3.29 -11.05
CA ILE A 26 -7.82 4.14 -11.95
C ILE A 26 -6.55 3.39 -12.39
N GLU A 27 -6.24 3.49 -13.68
CA GLU A 27 -5.06 2.88 -14.29
C GLU A 27 -3.77 3.64 -13.95
N LEU A 28 -2.62 2.99 -14.13
CA LEU A 28 -1.33 3.66 -14.03
C LEU A 28 -1.19 4.70 -15.14
N SER A 29 -0.55 5.81 -14.81
CA SER A 29 -0.07 6.76 -15.82
C SER A 29 1.15 6.20 -16.55
N GLU A 30 1.61 6.86 -17.62
CA GLU A 30 2.89 6.51 -18.27
C GLU A 30 4.06 6.55 -17.30
N THR A 31 4.09 7.54 -16.40
CA THR A 31 5.07 7.61 -15.31
C THR A 31 4.93 6.41 -14.38
N GLY A 32 3.71 6.05 -13.99
CA GLY A 32 3.44 4.87 -13.17
C GLY A 32 3.90 3.56 -13.80
N LEU A 33 3.73 3.41 -15.12
CA LEU A 33 4.21 2.25 -15.86
C LEU A 33 5.75 2.16 -15.82
N ARG A 34 6.46 3.27 -16.10
CA ARG A 34 7.93 3.32 -15.98
C ARG A 34 8.39 3.02 -14.55
N GLN A 35 7.71 3.58 -13.56
CA GLN A 35 7.98 3.33 -12.15
C GLN A 35 7.81 1.85 -11.78
N ALA A 36 6.77 1.18 -12.30
CA ALA A 36 6.52 -0.24 -12.05
C ALA A 36 7.60 -1.14 -12.69
N MET A 37 8.02 -0.82 -13.92
CA MET A 37 9.12 -1.51 -14.61
C MET A 37 10.44 -1.38 -13.82
N ASN A 38 10.80 -0.17 -13.42
CA ASN A 38 12.01 0.08 -12.62
C ASN A 38 11.96 -0.65 -11.27
N LEU A 39 10.79 -0.72 -10.64
CA LEU A 39 10.60 -1.46 -9.40
C LEU A 39 10.84 -2.96 -9.61
N GLY A 40 10.23 -3.56 -10.63
CA GLY A 40 10.43 -4.97 -10.98
C GLY A 40 11.90 -5.28 -11.22
N GLN A 41 12.57 -4.46 -12.00
CA GLN A 41 14.01 -4.57 -12.25
C GLN A 41 14.84 -4.46 -10.96
N SER A 42 14.47 -3.57 -10.04
CA SER A 42 15.17 -3.40 -8.75
C SER A 42 15.03 -4.60 -7.81
N LEU A 43 13.99 -5.41 -7.99
CA LEU A 43 13.71 -6.58 -7.17
C LEU A 43 14.19 -7.90 -7.81
N ARG A 44 14.69 -7.88 -9.05
CA ARG A 44 15.06 -9.09 -9.83
C ARG A 44 15.97 -10.08 -9.10
N SER A 45 16.87 -9.61 -8.23
CA SER A 45 17.83 -10.45 -7.49
C SER A 45 17.29 -10.95 -6.14
N VAL A 46 16.13 -10.45 -5.71
CA VAL A 46 15.47 -10.88 -4.48
C VAL A 46 14.88 -12.27 -4.69
N LYS A 47 15.10 -13.19 -3.75
CA LYS A 47 14.48 -14.53 -3.79
C LYS A 47 13.04 -14.44 -3.28
N LEU A 48 12.13 -13.98 -4.15
CA LEU A 48 10.71 -13.98 -3.87
C LEU A 48 10.13 -15.39 -3.99
N SER A 49 9.34 -15.81 -3.00
CA SER A 49 8.58 -17.06 -3.05
C SER A 49 7.11 -16.85 -3.43
N ALA A 50 6.60 -15.63 -3.26
CA ALA A 50 5.24 -15.27 -3.65
C ALA A 50 5.10 -13.77 -3.86
N ILE A 51 4.14 -13.41 -4.73
CA ILE A 51 3.72 -12.04 -4.99
C ILE A 51 2.22 -11.98 -4.79
N TYR A 52 1.76 -11.12 -3.91
CA TYR A 52 0.36 -10.83 -3.67
C TYR A 52 0.03 -9.43 -4.14
N SER A 53 -1.17 -9.24 -4.66
CA SER A 53 -1.64 -7.93 -5.11
C SER A 53 -3.06 -7.67 -4.67
N SER A 54 -3.34 -6.40 -4.38
CA SER A 54 -4.69 -5.86 -4.45
C SER A 54 -5.34 -6.15 -5.82
N PRO A 55 -6.67 -6.32 -5.89
CA PRO A 55 -7.38 -6.54 -7.16
C PRO A 55 -7.46 -5.31 -8.06
N LEU A 56 -7.09 -4.11 -7.57
CA LEU A 56 -7.18 -2.88 -8.38
C LEU A 56 -6.08 -2.85 -9.45
N LYS A 57 -6.43 -2.45 -10.68
CA LYS A 57 -5.56 -2.45 -11.87
C LYS A 57 -4.19 -1.83 -11.60
N ARG A 58 -4.16 -0.66 -10.95
CA ARG A 58 -2.89 0.02 -10.60
C ARG A 58 -1.94 -0.84 -9.78
N ALA A 59 -2.46 -1.64 -8.85
CA ALA A 59 -1.66 -2.56 -8.05
C ALA A 59 -1.31 -3.82 -8.86
N LEU A 60 -2.26 -4.39 -9.61
CA LEU A 60 -2.04 -5.58 -10.44
C LEU A 60 -0.91 -5.36 -11.45
N VAL A 61 -0.95 -4.28 -12.23
CA VAL A 61 0.09 -3.97 -13.23
C VAL A 61 1.45 -3.75 -12.56
N THR A 62 1.47 -3.14 -11.37
CA THR A 62 2.70 -3.00 -10.59
C THR A 62 3.24 -4.36 -10.13
N ALA A 63 2.36 -5.27 -9.68
CA ALA A 63 2.73 -6.61 -9.26
C ALA A 63 3.20 -7.50 -10.41
N GLU A 64 2.56 -7.40 -11.58
CA GLU A 64 2.94 -8.11 -12.79
C GLU A 64 4.34 -7.70 -13.26
N SER A 65 4.68 -6.41 -13.14
CA SER A 65 6.03 -5.92 -13.45
C SER A 65 7.11 -6.55 -12.57
N ILE A 66 6.79 -6.84 -11.30
CA ILE A 66 7.67 -7.59 -10.40
C ILE A 66 7.69 -9.07 -10.84
N ALA A 67 6.52 -9.67 -11.00
CA ALA A 67 6.33 -11.09 -11.31
C ALA A 67 7.08 -11.54 -12.57
N TRP A 68 7.14 -10.67 -13.59
CA TRP A 68 7.90 -10.89 -14.82
C TRP A 68 9.35 -11.32 -14.58
N HIS A 69 10.04 -10.71 -13.60
CA HIS A 69 11.44 -11.03 -13.30
C HIS A 69 11.64 -12.31 -12.47
N HIS A 70 10.57 -12.83 -11.85
CA HIS A 70 10.64 -13.99 -10.96
C HIS A 70 9.99 -15.26 -11.54
N GLY A 71 9.27 -15.16 -12.66
CA GLY A 71 8.51 -16.28 -13.23
C GLY A 71 7.40 -16.78 -12.29
N LEU A 72 6.89 -15.91 -11.41
CA LEU A 72 5.83 -16.21 -10.45
C LEU A 72 4.48 -15.71 -10.98
N GLN A 73 3.39 -16.34 -10.53
CA GLN A 73 2.05 -15.80 -10.73
C GLN A 73 1.69 -14.81 -9.62
N VAL A 74 0.97 -13.75 -9.97
CA VAL A 74 0.41 -12.80 -8.99
C VAL A 74 -0.82 -13.43 -8.33
N LYS A 75 -0.79 -13.53 -6.99
CA LYS A 75 -1.93 -13.98 -6.18
C LYS A 75 -2.79 -12.78 -5.82
N VAL A 76 -3.97 -12.68 -6.40
CA VAL A 76 -4.90 -11.58 -6.10
C VAL A 76 -5.54 -11.81 -4.73
N GLU A 77 -5.41 -10.82 -3.84
CA GLU A 77 -5.99 -10.84 -2.50
C GLU A 77 -6.95 -9.65 -2.32
N PRO A 78 -8.28 -9.90 -2.28
CA PRO A 78 -9.29 -8.87 -2.07
C PRO A 78 -9.05 -8.03 -0.81
N ALA A 79 -8.54 -8.62 0.27
CA ALA A 79 -8.25 -7.90 1.51
C ALA A 79 -7.19 -6.80 1.36
N LEU A 80 -6.40 -6.80 0.27
CA LEU A 80 -5.42 -5.76 -0.05
C LEU A 80 -6.00 -4.59 -0.86
N ARG A 81 -7.31 -4.54 -1.16
CA ARG A 81 -7.97 -3.35 -1.74
C ARG A 81 -7.69 -2.10 -0.91
N GLU A 82 -7.56 -0.94 -1.54
CA GLU A 82 -7.36 0.31 -0.79
C GLU A 82 -8.54 0.55 0.17
N MET A 83 -8.32 1.39 1.17
CA MET A 83 -9.39 1.86 2.05
C MET A 83 -10.57 2.41 1.26
N GLU A 84 -11.79 2.01 1.61
CA GLU A 84 -12.98 2.65 1.06
C GLU A 84 -13.09 4.05 1.68
N VAL A 85 -12.86 5.09 0.87
CA VAL A 85 -12.83 6.49 1.34
C VAL A 85 -14.16 7.22 1.16
N GLY A 86 -15.17 6.52 0.61
CA GLY A 86 -16.54 7.01 0.51
C GLY A 86 -16.64 8.34 -0.21
N GLU A 87 -17.31 9.31 0.43
CA GLU A 87 -17.57 10.64 -0.14
C GLU A 87 -16.30 11.45 -0.45
N LEU A 88 -15.14 11.03 0.07
CA LEU A 88 -13.86 11.70 -0.19
C LEU A 88 -13.26 11.30 -1.54
N GLU A 89 -13.76 10.24 -2.18
CA GLU A 89 -13.17 9.69 -3.39
C GLU A 89 -13.25 10.68 -4.57
N GLY A 90 -12.13 10.85 -5.27
CA GLY A 90 -12.03 11.77 -6.41
C GLY A 90 -11.87 13.24 -6.04
N LEU A 91 -12.07 13.62 -4.78
CA LEU A 91 -11.87 15.00 -4.33
C LEU A 91 -10.40 15.38 -4.39
N SER A 92 -10.15 16.60 -4.86
CA SER A 92 -8.87 17.28 -4.71
C SER A 92 -8.65 17.73 -3.27
N LEU A 93 -7.39 18.03 -2.92
CA LEU A 93 -7.06 18.63 -1.62
C LEU A 93 -7.80 19.96 -1.36
N VAL A 94 -8.09 20.72 -2.42
CA VAL A 94 -8.84 21.99 -2.32
C VAL A 94 -10.29 21.73 -1.95
N GLU A 95 -10.94 20.75 -2.59
CA GLU A 95 -12.33 20.38 -2.30
C GLU A 95 -12.47 19.76 -0.90
N LEU A 96 -11.51 18.93 -0.49
CA LEU A 96 -11.43 18.42 0.88
C LEU A 96 -11.37 19.53 1.92
N GLY A 97 -10.51 20.54 1.70
CA GLY A 97 -10.40 21.67 2.61
C GLY A 97 -11.68 22.50 2.71
N LYS A 98 -12.43 22.62 1.61
CA LYS A 98 -13.70 23.36 1.57
C LYS A 98 -14.84 22.58 2.24
N ASN A 99 -14.98 21.29 1.91
CA ASN A 99 -16.16 20.51 2.24
C ASN A 99 -16.01 19.68 3.53
N PHE A 100 -14.78 19.34 3.93
CA PHE A 100 -14.51 18.37 4.99
C PHE A 100 -13.46 18.83 6.02
N SER A 101 -13.02 20.09 6.02
CA SER A 101 -11.94 20.55 6.92
C SER A 101 -12.18 20.26 8.40
N LYS A 102 -13.38 20.56 8.93
CA LYS A 102 -13.74 20.25 10.32
C LYS A 102 -13.67 18.74 10.60
N PHE A 103 -14.26 17.94 9.73
CA PHE A 103 -14.22 16.48 9.83
C PHE A 103 -12.78 15.95 9.81
N LEU A 104 -11.92 16.44 8.92
CA LEU A 104 -10.54 15.98 8.81
C LEU A 104 -9.71 16.32 10.07
N VAL A 105 -9.99 17.45 10.72
CA VAL A 105 -9.39 17.81 12.01
C VAL A 105 -9.86 16.84 13.10
N GLU A 106 -11.17 16.64 13.24
CA GLU A 106 -11.73 15.72 14.23
C GLU A 106 -11.26 14.27 14.01
N TRP A 107 -11.21 13.83 12.75
CA TRP A 107 -10.74 12.50 12.38
C TRP A 107 -9.25 12.31 12.70
N ARG A 108 -8.42 13.33 12.44
CA ARG A 108 -7.00 13.31 12.85
C ARG A 108 -6.86 13.26 14.36
N ASP A 109 -7.55 14.14 15.06
CA ASP A 109 -7.41 14.30 16.51
C ASP A 109 -7.98 13.07 17.26
N GLY A 110 -8.97 12.40 16.67
CA GLY A 110 -9.47 11.08 17.08
C GLY A 110 -8.65 9.90 16.56
N GLU A 111 -7.40 10.12 16.11
CA GLU A 111 -6.47 9.08 15.67
C GLU A 111 -7.01 8.15 14.55
N GLY A 112 -7.92 8.66 13.73
CA GLY A 112 -8.57 7.92 12.66
C GLY A 112 -9.49 6.78 13.12
N ALA A 113 -9.94 6.82 14.38
CA ALA A 113 -10.89 5.84 14.93
C ALA A 113 -12.29 5.98 14.30
N GLY A 114 -12.67 7.18 13.85
CA GLY A 114 -13.93 7.42 13.17
C GLY A 114 -13.95 6.84 11.74
N LYS A 115 -15.13 6.42 11.29
CA LYS A 115 -15.35 6.06 9.88
C LYS A 115 -15.29 7.31 8.99
N LEU A 116 -14.74 7.16 7.80
CA LEU A 116 -14.91 8.14 6.74
C LEU A 116 -16.39 8.18 6.31
N PRO A 117 -16.95 9.34 5.92
CA PRO A 117 -18.31 9.44 5.41
C PRO A 117 -18.52 8.50 4.21
N GLY A 118 -19.44 7.54 4.36
CA GLY A 118 -19.68 6.50 3.34
C GLY A 118 -18.52 5.51 3.13
N GLY A 119 -17.56 5.43 4.06
CA GLY A 119 -16.35 4.62 3.93
C GLY A 119 -15.96 3.80 5.16
N GLU A 120 -14.74 3.31 5.16
CA GLU A 120 -14.12 2.53 6.23
C GLU A 120 -13.56 3.44 7.34
N SER A 121 -13.35 2.87 8.53
CA SER A 121 -12.38 3.38 9.52
C SER A 121 -11.02 2.70 9.35
N LEU A 122 -9.96 3.22 9.97
CA LEU A 122 -8.66 2.53 10.01
C LEU A 122 -8.76 1.17 10.71
N VAL A 123 -9.69 1.02 11.66
CA VAL A 123 -9.95 -0.23 12.36
C VAL A 123 -10.58 -1.25 11.40
N ASP A 124 -11.58 -0.86 10.61
CA ASP A 124 -12.19 -1.73 9.59
C ASP A 124 -11.14 -2.23 8.60
N LEU A 125 -10.32 -1.29 8.07
CA LEU A 125 -9.21 -1.60 7.18
C LEU A 125 -8.22 -2.59 7.82
N SER A 126 -7.79 -2.32 9.05
CA SER A 126 -6.88 -3.20 9.77
C SER A 126 -7.47 -4.59 10.00
N ASN A 127 -8.77 -4.70 10.27
CA ASN A 127 -9.44 -5.96 10.57
C ASN A 127 -9.48 -6.89 9.35
N ARG A 128 -9.55 -6.36 8.13
CA ARG A 128 -9.44 -7.18 6.91
C ARG A 128 -8.00 -7.42 6.47
N VAL A 129 -7.13 -6.41 6.55
CA VAL A 129 -5.76 -6.49 6.02
C VAL A 129 -4.86 -7.37 6.87
N TRP A 130 -4.90 -7.20 8.20
CA TRP A 130 -3.91 -7.84 9.08
C TRP A 130 -4.02 -9.37 9.10
N PRO A 131 -5.22 -9.98 9.20
CA PRO A 131 -5.34 -11.44 9.10
C PRO A 131 -4.82 -12.00 7.77
N ALA A 132 -5.05 -11.30 6.65
CA ALA A 132 -4.54 -11.71 5.35
C ALA A 132 -3.00 -11.70 5.30
N VAL A 133 -2.36 -10.66 5.86
CA VAL A 133 -0.89 -10.62 5.98
C VAL A 133 -0.36 -11.75 6.87
N GLN A 134 -1.01 -12.03 8.00
CA GLN A 134 -0.61 -13.15 8.86
C GLN A 134 -0.73 -14.49 8.14
N TYR A 135 -1.81 -14.69 7.36
CA TYR A 135 -1.96 -15.87 6.52
C TYR A 135 -0.84 -15.99 5.49
N MET A 136 -0.50 -14.92 4.76
CA MET A 136 0.60 -14.91 3.79
C MET A 136 1.95 -15.28 4.44
N LEU A 137 2.26 -14.71 5.61
CA LEU A 137 3.48 -15.00 6.38
C LEU A 137 3.51 -16.45 6.91
N SER A 138 2.36 -17.02 7.24
CA SER A 138 2.24 -18.42 7.65
C SER A 138 2.45 -19.39 6.48
N ASN A 139 1.94 -19.06 5.29
CA ASN A 139 1.88 -19.98 4.16
C ASN A 139 3.12 -19.95 3.23
N ASN A 140 4.02 -18.98 3.40
CA ASN A 140 5.19 -18.81 2.52
C ASN A 140 6.50 -18.88 3.30
N LYS A 141 6.96 -20.08 3.67
CA LYS A 141 8.17 -20.25 4.50
C LYS A 141 9.50 -20.24 3.73
N GLN A 142 9.48 -20.27 2.40
CA GLN A 142 10.65 -20.52 1.56
C GLN A 142 11.12 -19.31 0.72
N GLY A 143 11.18 -18.12 1.32
CA GLY A 143 11.67 -16.92 0.64
C GLY A 143 11.13 -15.64 1.23
N GLU A 144 11.35 -14.54 0.53
CA GLU A 144 10.70 -13.26 0.82
C GLU A 144 9.37 -13.17 0.07
N ILE A 145 8.41 -12.40 0.57
CA ILE A 145 7.14 -12.17 -0.11
C ILE A 145 6.99 -10.70 -0.49
N ALA A 146 6.47 -10.44 -1.68
CA ALA A 146 6.07 -9.09 -2.10
C ALA A 146 4.55 -8.93 -1.98
N VAL A 147 4.10 -7.82 -1.41
CA VAL A 147 2.70 -7.44 -1.28
C VAL A 147 2.51 -6.08 -1.91
N VAL A 148 1.80 -6.04 -3.03
CA VAL A 148 1.53 -4.82 -3.80
C VAL A 148 0.13 -4.30 -3.48
N SER A 149 0.06 -3.10 -2.93
CA SER A 149 -1.18 -2.50 -2.46
C SER A 149 -1.09 -0.97 -2.54
N HIS A 150 -1.66 -0.29 -1.56
CA HIS A 150 -1.98 1.14 -1.62
C HIS A 150 -1.48 1.87 -0.37
N TYR A 151 -1.78 3.16 -0.26
CA TYR A 151 -1.20 4.00 0.78
C TYR A 151 -1.70 3.57 2.17
N PHE A 152 -3.02 3.58 2.40
CA PHE A 152 -3.58 3.30 3.74
C PHE A 152 -3.33 1.85 4.17
N VAL A 153 -3.42 0.91 3.23
CA VAL A 153 -3.08 -0.50 3.48
C VAL A 153 -1.62 -0.64 3.95
N THR A 154 -0.67 -0.05 3.22
CA THR A 154 0.76 -0.17 3.53
C THR A 154 1.08 0.39 4.91
N VAL A 155 0.64 1.60 5.22
CA VAL A 155 0.91 2.23 6.54
C VAL A 155 0.18 1.52 7.67
N THR A 156 -1.00 0.94 7.43
CA THR A 156 -1.71 0.10 8.41
C THR A 156 -0.93 -1.16 8.74
N ILE A 157 -0.37 -1.85 7.73
CA ILE A 157 0.47 -3.03 7.96
C ILE A 157 1.71 -2.66 8.78
N ILE A 158 2.36 -1.53 8.47
CA ILE A 158 3.51 -1.04 9.24
C ILE A 158 3.14 -0.80 10.70
N CYS A 159 2.04 -0.07 10.97
CA CYS A 159 1.59 0.17 12.34
C CYS A 159 1.31 -1.14 13.08
N LYS A 160 0.59 -2.08 12.46
CA LYS A 160 0.28 -3.39 13.06
C LYS A 160 1.52 -4.22 13.33
N ALA A 161 2.47 -4.27 12.41
CA ALA A 161 3.71 -5.01 12.58
C ALA A 161 4.58 -4.45 13.71
N LEU A 162 4.60 -3.11 13.87
CA LEU A 162 5.41 -2.42 14.88
C LEU A 162 4.69 -2.19 16.22
N GLY A 163 3.42 -2.60 16.34
CA GLY A 163 2.62 -2.35 17.55
C GLY A 163 2.31 -0.88 17.80
N LEU A 164 2.26 -0.06 16.72
CA LEU A 164 1.92 1.35 16.81
C LEU A 164 0.40 1.56 16.78
N PRO A 165 -0.13 2.58 17.49
CA PRO A 165 -1.50 3.04 17.31
C PRO A 165 -1.78 3.38 15.84
N LEU A 166 -2.97 3.05 15.35
CA LEU A 166 -3.33 3.30 13.94
C LEU A 166 -3.35 4.80 13.61
N GLY A 167 -3.61 5.70 14.56
CA GLY A 167 -3.50 7.15 14.32
C GLY A 167 -2.13 7.63 13.86
N HIS A 168 -1.07 6.84 14.11
CA HIS A 168 0.29 7.19 13.68
C HIS A 168 0.51 7.10 12.17
N ILE A 169 -0.45 6.59 11.39
CA ILE A 169 -0.33 6.53 9.92
C ILE A 169 -0.04 7.90 9.29
N GLN A 170 -0.44 9.00 9.93
CA GLN A 170 -0.19 10.35 9.45
C GLN A 170 1.29 10.76 9.54
N ARG A 171 2.08 10.04 10.35
CA ARG A 171 3.52 10.24 10.55
C ARG A 171 4.37 9.36 9.64
N ILE A 172 3.75 8.45 8.89
CA ILE A 172 4.41 7.54 7.96
C ILE A 172 4.11 8.03 6.54
N ARG A 173 5.12 7.99 5.66
CA ARG A 173 4.97 8.38 4.26
C ARG A 173 5.54 7.28 3.37
N VAL A 174 4.74 6.87 2.39
CA VAL A 174 5.14 5.94 1.32
C VAL A 174 4.71 6.52 -0.03
N GLN A 175 5.66 6.68 -0.94
CA GLN A 175 5.43 7.26 -2.26
C GLN A 175 4.94 6.19 -3.25
N PRO A 176 4.30 6.58 -4.39
CA PRO A 176 4.01 5.62 -5.45
C PRO A 176 5.27 4.86 -5.87
N SER A 177 5.12 3.56 -6.18
CA SER A 177 6.21 2.62 -6.49
C SER A 177 7.31 2.52 -5.42
N SER A 178 7.07 3.01 -4.20
CA SER A 178 8.02 2.81 -3.10
C SER A 178 7.92 1.42 -2.51
N LYS A 179 9.05 0.90 -2.02
CA LYS A 179 9.12 -0.38 -1.30
C LYS A 179 9.50 -0.17 0.16
N THR A 180 8.79 -0.86 1.04
CA THR A 180 9.02 -0.92 2.49
C THR A 180 9.31 -2.35 2.87
N VAL A 181 10.32 -2.59 3.70
CA VAL A 181 10.74 -3.95 4.08
C VAL A 181 10.56 -4.16 5.57
N LEU A 182 9.77 -5.17 5.92
CA LEU A 182 9.60 -5.66 7.29
C LEU A 182 10.22 -7.05 7.41
N ASP A 183 11.06 -7.29 8.42
CA ASP A 183 11.58 -8.61 8.72
C ASP A 183 10.85 -9.26 9.90
N PHE A 184 10.34 -10.46 9.66
CA PHE A 184 9.64 -11.34 10.61
C PHE A 184 10.48 -12.59 10.95
N SER A 185 11.80 -12.53 10.81
CA SER A 185 12.72 -13.65 11.13
C SER A 185 12.85 -13.90 12.64
N GLY A 186 12.76 -12.86 13.46
CA GLY A 186 12.89 -12.93 14.92
C GLY A 186 11.56 -13.00 15.67
N ASN A 187 11.63 -12.89 17.00
CA ASN A 187 10.45 -12.90 17.87
C ASN A 187 9.54 -11.67 17.70
N ARG A 188 10.05 -10.59 17.12
CA ARG A 188 9.30 -9.35 16.87
C ARG A 188 9.58 -8.86 15.45
N PRO A 189 8.58 -8.28 14.77
CA PRO A 189 8.80 -7.67 13.45
C PRO A 189 9.74 -6.46 13.54
N VAL A 190 10.59 -6.27 12.53
CA VAL A 190 11.53 -5.14 12.43
C VAL A 190 11.30 -4.39 11.12
N LEU A 191 11.19 -3.07 11.18
CA LEU A 191 11.20 -2.22 9.99
C LEU A 191 12.64 -2.01 9.51
N VAL A 192 12.97 -2.60 8.37
CA VAL A 192 14.33 -2.59 7.79
C VAL A 192 14.52 -1.38 6.87
N SER A 193 13.50 -1.05 6.09
CA SER A 193 13.51 0.12 5.19
C SER A 193 12.10 0.64 5.00
N LEU A 194 11.94 1.96 4.87
CA LEU A 194 10.65 2.64 4.76
C LEU A 194 10.60 3.49 3.48
N GLY A 195 9.63 3.21 2.62
CA GLY A 195 9.31 4.06 1.47
C GLY A 195 10.48 4.29 0.51
N ASP A 196 11.35 3.29 0.33
CA ASP A 196 12.51 3.40 -0.56
C ASP A 196 12.07 3.59 -2.02
N THR A 197 12.68 4.58 -2.67
CA THR A 197 12.44 4.96 -4.07
C THR A 197 13.75 5.10 -4.85
N CYS A 198 14.86 4.54 -4.36
CA CYS A 198 16.16 4.70 -5.02
C CYS A 198 16.18 4.17 -6.46
N HIS A 199 15.32 3.20 -6.81
CA HIS A 199 15.15 2.68 -8.17
C HIS A 199 14.42 3.64 -9.13
N LEU A 200 13.84 4.73 -8.63
CA LEU A 200 13.14 5.72 -9.44
C LEU A 200 14.03 6.88 -9.86
N LYS A 201 15.24 6.99 -9.29
CA LYS A 201 16.21 8.00 -9.71
C LYS A 201 16.74 7.60 -11.08
N GLU A 202 16.66 8.52 -12.05
CA GLU A 202 17.36 8.38 -13.32
C GLU A 202 18.86 8.27 -13.03
N VAL A 203 19.54 7.32 -13.67
CA VAL A 203 21.01 7.23 -13.72
C VAL A 203 21.50 8.11 -14.85
#